data_AF-A0A367EWM6-F1
#
_entry.id   AF-A0A367EWM6-F1
#
_cell.length_a   1.000
_cell.length_b   1.000
_cell.length_c   1.000
_cell.angle_alpha   90.00
_cell.angle_beta   90.00
_cell.angle_gamma   90.00
#
_symmetry.space_group_name_H-M   'P 1'
#
loop_
_entity.id
_entity.type
_entity.pdbx_description
1 polymer ?
#
loop_
_entity_poly.entity_id
_entity_poly.type
_entity_poly.pdbx_seq_one_letter_code
_entity_poly.pdbx_strand_id
1 'polypeptide(L)'
;MDYDDVSVWSSADPRGRQPIGTLTTLSKVTVKCVERGRADANGMGYGDTYKIDFEGGTGYIDANTSILTDDGELSPNSVDEC
;
A
#
# COMPACT_ATOMS: atom_id res chain seq x y z
N MET A 1 -18.71 -12.20 -5.63
CA MET A 1 -18.08 -10.97 -5.08
C MET A 1 -16.61 -11.22 -5.20
N ASP A 2 -16.03 -10.75 -6.30
CA ASP A 2 -14.61 -10.85 -6.59
C ASP A 2 -13.95 -9.77 -5.75
N TYR A 3 -13.28 -10.18 -4.68
CA TYR A 3 -12.48 -9.28 -3.88
C TYR A 3 -11.19 -9.04 -4.67
N ASP A 4 -10.86 -7.79 -4.95
CA ASP A 4 -9.59 -7.45 -5.60
C ASP A 4 -8.42 -7.94 -4.73
N ASP A 5 -7.48 -8.63 -5.38
CA ASP A 5 -6.22 -9.04 -4.80
C ASP A 5 -5.29 -7.82 -4.71
N VAL A 6 -4.80 -7.56 -3.51
CA VAL A 6 -3.88 -6.48 -3.22
C VAL A 6 -2.48 -7.03 -3.02
N SER A 7 -1.58 -6.65 -3.92
CA SER A 7 -0.17 -7.02 -3.80
C SER A 7 0.51 -6.23 -2.67
N VAL A 8 1.20 -6.95 -1.79
CA VAL A 8 2.01 -6.37 -0.72
C VAL A 8 3.48 -6.40 -1.12
N TRP A 9 4.16 -5.27 -0.98
CA TRP A 9 5.54 -5.07 -1.38
C TRP A 9 6.46 -4.91 -0.18
N SER A 10 7.73 -5.26 -0.34
CA SER A 10 8.76 -5.05 0.69
C SER A 10 9.25 -3.61 0.82
N SER A 11 8.91 -2.75 -0.14
CA SER A 11 9.26 -1.34 -0.18
C SER A 11 8.23 -0.54 -0.97
N ALA A 12 8.19 0.78 -0.74
CA ALA A 12 7.34 1.71 -1.48
C ALA A 12 7.64 1.77 -2.98
N ASP A 13 8.88 1.51 -3.41
CA ASP A 13 9.21 1.33 -4.84
C ASP A 13 9.05 -0.16 -5.23
N PRO A 14 7.96 -0.56 -5.91
CA PRO A 14 7.76 -1.92 -6.36
C PRO A 14 8.58 -2.28 -7.62
N ARG A 15 9.22 -1.30 -8.29
CA ARG A 15 9.84 -1.51 -9.59
C ARG A 15 10.99 -2.52 -9.50
N GLY A 16 10.92 -3.55 -10.35
CA GLY A 16 11.91 -4.62 -10.38
C GLY A 16 11.87 -5.57 -9.18
N ARG A 17 10.83 -5.49 -8.33
CA ARG A 17 10.65 -6.37 -7.17
C ARG A 17 9.48 -7.32 -7.40
N GLN A 18 9.44 -8.38 -6.60
CA GLN A 18 8.27 -9.25 -6.50
C GLN A 18 7.48 -8.88 -5.23
N PRO A 19 6.15 -9.00 -5.24
CA PRO A 19 5.36 -8.87 -4.03
C PRO A 19 5.77 -9.93 -3.00
N ILE A 20 5.81 -9.53 -1.74
CA ILE A 20 6.11 -10.41 -0.60
C ILE A 20 4.86 -11.15 -0.08
N GLY A 21 3.68 -10.73 -0.53
CA GLY A 21 2.41 -11.35 -0.18
C GLY A 21 1.25 -10.76 -0.96
N THR A 22 0.09 -11.35 -0.77
CA THR A 22 -1.18 -10.88 -1.32
C THR A 22 -2.20 -10.79 -0.20
N LEU A 23 -2.94 -9.69 -0.17
CA LEU A 23 -4.07 -9.46 0.72
C LEU A 23 -5.34 -9.37 -0.12
N THR A 24 -6.49 -9.57 0.50
CA THR A 24 -7.78 -9.26 -0.10
C THR A 24 -8.27 -7.91 0.38
N THR A 25 -9.19 -7.26 -0.33
CA THR A 25 -9.80 -5.99 0.12
C THR A 25 -10.51 -6.06 1.48
N LEU A 26 -10.85 -7.26 1.97
CA LEU A 26 -11.39 -7.50 3.33
C LEU A 26 -10.32 -7.77 4.40
N SER A 27 -9.05 -7.87 4.01
CA SER A 27 -7.97 -8.16 4.95
C SER A 27 -7.78 -6.97 5.88
N LYS A 28 -7.83 -7.24 7.18
CA LYS A 28 -7.55 -6.23 8.21
C LYS A 28 -6.09 -5.83 8.14
N VAL A 29 -5.86 -4.56 7.87
CA VAL A 29 -4.52 -3.95 7.89
C VAL A 29 -4.55 -2.69 8.75
N THR A 30 -3.43 -2.41 9.40
CA THR A 30 -3.20 -1.15 10.11
C THR A 30 -2.27 -0.29 9.28
N VAL A 31 -2.73 0.88 8.83
CA VAL A 31 -1.85 1.83 8.15
C VAL A 31 -1.00 2.58 9.16
N LYS A 32 0.31 2.63 8.90
CA LYS A 32 1.28 3.36 9.74
C LYS A 32 1.50 4.77 9.24
N CYS A 33 1.79 4.91 7.96
CA CYS A 33 2.09 6.17 7.30
C CYS A 33 1.98 6.00 5.78
N VAL A 34 1.92 7.11 5.05
CA VAL A 34 1.96 7.13 3.58
C VAL A 34 3.35 7.53 3.11
N GLU A 35 3.94 6.76 2.21
CA GLU A 35 5.19 7.12 1.54
C GLU A 35 4.85 7.70 0.17
N ARG A 36 5.16 8.98 -0.04
CA ARG A 36 4.86 9.66 -1.30
C ARG A 36 5.66 9.09 -2.45
N GLY A 37 4.97 8.92 -3.56
CA GLY A 37 5.55 8.47 -4.81
C GLY A 37 6.63 9.42 -5.27
N ARG A 38 7.71 8.86 -5.83
CA ARG A 38 8.80 9.63 -6.41
C ARG A 38 8.96 9.30 -7.88
N ALA A 39 8.92 10.32 -8.71
CA ALA A 39 9.27 10.24 -10.13
C ALA A 39 10.68 10.78 -10.39
N ASP A 40 11.40 10.12 -11.29
CA ASP A 40 12.66 10.64 -11.82
C ASP A 40 12.43 11.71 -12.90
N ALA A 41 13.51 12.27 -13.45
CA ALA A 41 13.45 13.31 -14.48
C ALA A 41 12.79 12.86 -15.80
N ASN A 42 12.62 11.55 -16.01
CA ASN A 42 11.93 10.98 -17.17
C ASN A 42 10.44 10.71 -16.88
N GLY A 43 9.94 11.09 -15.70
CA GLY A 43 8.58 10.80 -15.26
C GLY A 43 8.38 9.33 -14.86
N MET A 44 9.45 8.53 -14.75
CA MET A 44 9.36 7.15 -14.29
C MET A 44 9.49 7.12 -12.77
N GLY A 45 8.48 6.61 -12.11
CA GLY A 45 8.41 6.61 -10.66
C GLY A 45 7.55 5.49 -10.12
N TYR A 46 7.36 5.54 -8.81
CA TYR A 46 6.29 4.81 -8.12
C TYR A 46 5.27 5.82 -7.60
N GLY A 47 4.02 5.39 -7.45
CA GLY A 47 2.94 6.19 -6.86
C GLY A 47 3.07 6.24 -5.33
N ASP A 48 2.15 6.98 -4.70
CA ASP A 48 2.03 6.96 -3.24
C ASP A 48 1.73 5.52 -2.78
N THR A 49 2.35 5.10 -1.67
CA THR A 49 2.11 3.77 -1.08
C THR A 49 1.81 3.90 0.41
N TYR A 50 0.94 3.05 0.93
CA TYR A 50 0.74 2.95 2.38
C TYR A 50 1.66 1.90 2.95
N LYS A 51 2.37 2.28 4.02
CA LYS A 51 3.03 1.32 4.89
C LYS A 51 2.00 0.70 5.81
N ILE A 52 1.86 -0.61 5.75
CA ILE A 52 0.86 -1.37 6.52
C ILE A 52 1.51 -2.42 7.42
N ASP A 53 0.91 -2.62 8.59
CA ASP A 53 1.07 -3.84 9.37
C ASP A 53 -0.14 -4.76 9.13
N PHE A 54 0.14 -6.03 8.86
CA PHE A 54 -0.83 -7.09 8.66
C PHE A 54 -0.35 -8.36 9.39
N GLU A 55 -1.18 -9.40 9.44
CA GLU A 55 -0.86 -10.64 10.19
C GLU A 55 0.47 -11.28 9.74
N GLY A 56 0.84 -11.13 8.46
CA GLY A 56 2.08 -11.64 7.88
C GLY A 56 3.31 -10.73 8.02
N GLY A 57 3.19 -9.58 8.69
CA GLY A 57 4.29 -8.65 8.95
C GLY A 57 4.01 -7.22 8.50
N THR A 58 5.08 -6.51 8.13
CA THR A 58 5.00 -5.13 7.63
C THR A 58 5.28 -5.11 6.14
N GLY A 59 4.52 -4.34 5.37
CA GLY A 59 4.70 -4.18 3.94
C GLY A 59 4.15 -2.87 3.40
N TYR A 60 4.15 -2.74 2.08
CA TYR A 60 3.65 -1.57 1.36
C TYR A 60 2.59 -1.97 0.36
N ILE A 61 1.53 -1.18 0.24
CA ILE A 61 0.45 -1.35 -0.73
C ILE A 61 0.29 -0.06 -1.52
N ASP A 62 -0.22 -0.14 -2.74
CA ASP A 62 -0.48 1.05 -3.54
C ASP A 62 -1.60 1.89 -2.89
N ALA A 63 -1.40 3.21 -2.77
CA ALA A 63 -2.35 4.09 -2.11
C ALA A 63 -3.66 4.29 -2.91
N ASN A 64 -3.69 3.89 -4.18
CA ASN A 64 -4.92 3.82 -5.00
C ASN A 64 -5.77 2.59 -4.65
N THR A 65 -5.27 1.67 -3.83
CA THR A 65 -6.02 0.46 -3.48
C THR A 65 -7.08 0.76 -2.42
N SER A 66 -8.34 0.43 -2.72
CA SER A 66 -9.43 0.44 -1.74
C SER A 66 -9.32 -0.78 -0.81
N ILE A 67 -8.59 -0.63 0.30
CA ILE A 67 -8.60 -1.63 1.38
C ILE A 67 -9.49 -1.16 2.53
N LEU A 68 -10.31 -2.06 3.04
CA LEU A 68 -11.08 -1.84 4.25
C LEU A 68 -10.13 -1.94 5.46
N THR A 69 -9.91 -0.84 6.16
CA THR A 69 -9.15 -0.86 7.42
C THR A 69 -10.09 -0.97 8.62
N ASP A 70 -9.55 -1.34 9.78
CA ASP A 70 -10.31 -1.31 11.04
C ASP A 70 -10.88 0.09 11.36
N ASP A 71 -10.29 1.16 10.82
CA ASP A 71 -10.74 2.56 10.96
C ASP A 71 -11.63 3.05 9.80
N GLY A 72 -11.97 2.18 8.84
CA GLY A 72 -12.82 2.51 7.69
C GLY A 72 -12.07 2.61 6.36
N GLU A 73 -12.63 3.35 5.40
CA GLU A 73 -12.04 3.54 4.08
C GLU A 73 -10.80 4.45 4.16
N LEU A 74 -9.66 3.98 3.67
CA LEU A 74 -8.42 4.75 3.67
C LEU A 74 -8.47 5.90 2.67
N SER A 75 -8.30 7.12 3.18
CA SER A 75 -8.02 8.29 2.37
C SER A 75 -6.58 8.77 2.60
N PRO A 76 -5.79 9.05 1.55
CA PRO A 76 -4.36 9.39 1.67
C PRO A 76 -4.10 10.74 2.36
N ASN A 77 -5.15 11.54 2.57
CA ASN A 77 -5.08 12.80 3.31
C ASN A 77 -5.30 12.63 4.82
N SER A 78 -5.68 11.45 5.28
CA SER A 78 -5.93 11.14 6.70
C SER A 78 -4.77 10.40 7.37
N VAL A 79 -3.67 10.17 6.63
CA VAL A 79 -2.51 9.39 7.06
C VAL A 79 -1.27 10.28 7.01
N ASP A 80 -0.51 10.32 8.10
CA ASP A 80 0.75 11.06 8.17
C ASP A 80 1.80 10.47 7.21
N GLU A 81 2.70 11.34 6.72
CA GLU A 81 3.79 10.95 5.83
C GLU A 81 4.90 10.19 6.59
N CYS A 82 5.45 9.15 5.96
CA CYS A 82 6.72 8.54 6.35
C CYS A 82 7.88 9.43 5.82
#